data_AF-A0AA38KXI5-F1
#
_entry.id   AF-A0AA38KXI5-F1
#
_cell.length_a   1.000
_cell.length_b   1.000
_cell.length_c   1.000
_cell.angle_alpha   90.00
_cell.angle_beta   90.00
_cell.angle_gamma   90.00
#
_symmetry.space_group_name_H-M   'P 1'
#
loop_
_entity.id
_entity.type
_entity.pdbx_description
1 polymer ?
#
loop_
_entity_poly.entity_id
_entity_poly.type
_entity_poly.pdbx_seq_one_letter_code
_entity_poly.pdbx_strand_id
1 'polypeptide(L)'
;RKKTLLQEYKQSGKANMFLDRRFGENDDCLGDEDKAIIRFQRERQARVVKQSKYALSDGDDDILTHHGAALSTLDDFEDEIAEDDEDGAAE
;
A
#
# COMPACT_ATOMS: atom_id res chain seq x y z
N ARG A 1 24.19 13.80 -21.38
CA ARG A 1 24.18 14.96 -20.45
C ARG A 1 22.83 15.21 -19.79
N LYS A 2 21.71 15.31 -20.52
CA LYS A 2 20.39 15.57 -19.92
C LYS A 2 19.94 14.50 -18.91
N LYS A 3 20.26 13.23 -19.15
CA LYS A 3 19.84 12.09 -18.32
C LYS A 3 20.69 11.84 -17.06
N THR A 4 21.96 12.26 -17.04
CA THR A 4 22.89 11.93 -15.93
C THR A 4 23.34 13.20 -15.22
N LEU A 5 24.32 13.91 -15.78
CA LEU A 5 24.96 15.09 -15.18
C LEU A 5 23.97 16.19 -14.73
N LEU A 6 22.92 16.44 -15.54
CA LEU A 6 21.90 17.43 -15.20
C LEU A 6 21.05 16.97 -14.00
N GLN A 7 20.79 15.66 -13.90
CA GLN A 7 20.00 15.08 -12.81
C GLN A 7 20.81 15.06 -11.51
N GLU A 8 22.11 14.79 -11.59
CA GLU A 8 23.06 14.89 -10.47
C GLU A 8 23.18 16.33 -9.96
N TYR A 9 23.32 17.30 -10.86
CA TYR A 9 23.36 18.73 -10.48
C TYR A 9 22.08 19.19 -9.78
N LYS A 10 20.90 18.75 -10.23
CA LYS A 10 19.62 19.06 -9.56
C LYS A 10 19.48 18.40 -8.19
N GLN A 11 20.19 17.30 -7.95
CA GLN A 11 20.15 16.54 -6.70
C GLN A 11 21.22 16.99 -5.70
N SER A 12 22.29 17.66 -6.13
CA SER A 12 23.42 18.04 -5.28
C SER A 12 23.06 18.92 -4.07
N GLY A 13 21.99 19.73 -4.18
CA GLY A 13 21.49 20.57 -3.08
C GLY A 13 20.46 19.89 -2.17
N LYS A 14 20.12 18.62 -2.39
CA LYS A 14 19.09 17.89 -1.65
C LYS A 14 19.74 16.88 -0.70
N ALA A 15 19.27 16.86 0.54
CA ALA A 15 19.72 15.87 1.54
C ALA A 15 18.95 14.54 1.47
N ASN A 16 17.83 14.49 0.74
CA ASN A 16 17.01 13.30 0.59
C ASN A 16 17.18 12.66 -0.80
N MET A 17 17.55 11.38 -0.81
CA MET A 17 17.62 10.56 -2.01
C MET A 17 16.80 9.28 -1.78
N PHE A 18 15.84 9.01 -2.67
CA PHE A 18 15.12 7.75 -2.67
C PHE A 18 16.01 6.68 -3.29
N LEU A 19 16.37 5.66 -2.51
CA LEU A 19 17.15 4.53 -2.98
C LEU A 19 16.26 3.30 -3.01
N ASP A 20 16.02 2.79 -4.21
CA ASP A 20 15.30 1.53 -4.37
C ASP A 20 16.19 0.35 -3.97
N ARG A 21 15.76 -0.39 -2.94
CA ARG A 21 16.45 -1.57 -2.42
C ARG A 21 15.76 -2.88 -2.81
N ARG A 22 14.75 -2.83 -3.69
CA ARG A 22 14.08 -4.02 -4.22
C ARG A 22 15.09 -4.84 -5.04
N PHE A 23 15.01 -6.16 -4.92
CA PHE A 23 15.93 -7.07 -5.62
C PHE A 23 15.66 -7.02 -7.13
N GLY A 24 16.72 -6.89 -7.93
CA GLY A 24 16.61 -6.89 -9.40
C GLY A 24 16.06 -5.60 -10.03
N GLU A 25 15.76 -4.54 -9.26
CA GLU A 25 15.21 -3.30 -9.82
C GLU A 25 16.18 -2.62 -10.80
N ASN A 26 17.46 -2.54 -10.42
CA ASN A 26 18.52 -1.92 -11.21
C ASN A 26 19.16 -2.88 -12.23
N ASP A 27 18.62 -4.09 -12.37
CA ASP A 27 19.11 -5.07 -13.33
C ASP A 27 18.33 -4.93 -14.65
N ASP A 28 19.03 -4.49 -15.70
CA ASP A 28 18.48 -4.32 -17.04
C ASP A 28 18.32 -5.66 -17.78
N CYS A 29 18.90 -6.75 -17.27
CA CYS A 29 18.77 -8.10 -17.86
C CYS A 29 17.47 -8.80 -17.46
N LEU A 30 16.79 -8.30 -16.42
CA LEU A 30 15.57 -8.91 -15.88
C LEU A 30 14.33 -8.25 -16.50
N GLY A 31 13.40 -9.05 -17.01
CA GLY A 31 12.13 -8.55 -17.55
C GLY A 31 11.26 -7.92 -16.46
N ASP A 32 10.33 -7.05 -16.86
CA ASP A 32 9.41 -6.37 -15.91
C ASP A 32 8.54 -7.38 -15.14
N GLU A 33 8.11 -8.44 -15.83
CA GLU A 33 7.36 -9.56 -15.24
C GLU A 33 8.20 -10.33 -14.21
N ASP A 34 9.45 -10.65 -14.55
CA ASP A 34 10.36 -11.35 -13.64
C ASP A 34 10.65 -10.51 -12.39
N LYS A 35 10.81 -9.18 -12.54
CA LYS A 35 10.91 -8.24 -11.41
C LYS A 35 9.69 -8.31 -10.50
N ALA A 36 8.48 -8.34 -11.08
CA ALA A 36 7.24 -8.46 -10.32
C ALA A 36 7.16 -9.78 -9.55
N ILE A 37 7.52 -10.90 -10.19
CA ILE A 37 7.53 -12.23 -9.57
C ILE A 37 8.51 -12.27 -8.38
N ILE A 38 9.73 -11.75 -8.53
CA ILE A 38 10.70 -11.75 -7.44
C ILE A 38 10.23 -10.88 -6.26
N ARG A 39 9.64 -9.72 -6.54
CA ARG A 39 9.04 -8.86 -5.48
C ARG A 39 7.98 -9.64 -4.70
N PHE A 40 7.06 -10.30 -5.41
CA PHE A 40 5.99 -11.09 -4.80
C PHE A 40 6.54 -12.26 -3.96
N GLN A 41 7.52 -13.00 -4.49
CA GLN A 41 8.16 -14.09 -3.75
C GLN A 41 8.83 -13.60 -2.47
N ARG A 42 9.58 -12.50 -2.54
CA ARG A 42 10.27 -11.92 -1.38
C ARG A 42 9.29 -11.39 -0.34
N GLU A 43 8.19 -10.78 -0.77
CA GLU A 43 7.12 -10.36 0.12
C GLU A 43 6.48 -11.55 0.84
N ARG A 44 6.11 -12.59 0.10
CA ARG A 44 5.52 -13.81 0.67
C ARG A 44 6.46 -14.47 1.68
N GLN A 45 7.76 -14.58 1.36
CA GLN A 45 8.77 -15.09 2.29
C GLN A 45 8.88 -14.22 3.54
N ALA A 46 8.89 -12.89 3.39
CA ALA A 46 8.96 -11.98 4.53
C ALA A 46 7.72 -12.07 5.44
N ARG A 47 6.53 -12.32 4.88
CA ARG A 47 5.29 -12.55 5.64
C ARG A 47 5.35 -13.88 6.39
N VAL A 48 5.72 -14.97 5.71
CA VAL A 48 5.79 -16.32 6.33
C VAL A 48 6.86 -16.40 7.42
N VAL A 49 8.03 -15.79 7.21
CA VAL A 49 9.13 -15.82 8.19
C VAL A 49 8.85 -14.91 9.39
N LYS A 50 8.06 -13.84 9.22
CA LYS A 50 7.56 -13.04 10.34
C LYS A 50 6.34 -13.71 10.96
N GLN A 51 6.49 -14.93 11.45
CA GLN A 51 5.73 -15.33 12.63
C GLN A 51 6.09 -14.29 13.71
N SER A 52 5.07 -13.66 14.29
CA SER A 52 5.18 -12.43 15.05
C SER A 52 6.45 -12.39 15.93
N LYS A 53 7.27 -11.34 15.79
CA LYS A 53 8.46 -11.13 16.64
C LYS A 53 8.10 -11.08 18.14
N TYR A 54 6.83 -10.87 18.42
CA TYR A 54 6.23 -10.80 19.74
C TYR A 54 5.21 -11.93 19.88
N ALA A 55 5.06 -12.53 21.05
CA ALA A 55 4.00 -13.53 21.30
C ALA A 55 2.63 -12.84 21.45
N LEU A 56 2.20 -12.13 20.41
CA LEU A 56 0.84 -11.60 20.30
C LEU A 56 -0.04 -12.73 19.81
N SER A 57 -1.24 -12.88 20.40
CA SER A 57 -2.28 -13.74 19.81
C SER A 57 -2.45 -13.29 18.36
N ASP A 58 -2.48 -14.23 17.44
CA ASP A 58 -2.59 -13.96 16.00
C ASP A 58 -4.03 -13.54 15.70
N GLY A 59 -4.41 -12.35 16.17
CA GLY A 59 -5.48 -11.49 15.65
C GLY A 59 -6.91 -12.01 15.52
N ASP A 60 -7.24 -13.25 15.86
CA ASP A 60 -8.60 -13.80 15.70
C ASP A 60 -9.53 -13.44 16.88
N ASP A 61 -8.97 -12.95 18.00
CA ASP A 61 -9.73 -12.62 19.20
C ASP A 61 -10.11 -11.13 19.31
N ASP A 62 -9.48 -10.24 18.54
CA ASP A 62 -9.69 -8.80 18.60
C ASP A 62 -10.76 -8.36 17.59
N ILE A 63 -12.02 -8.42 18.02
CA ILE A 63 -13.17 -7.97 17.22
C ILE A 63 -13.06 -6.46 16.99
N LEU A 64 -12.91 -6.03 15.74
CA LEU A 64 -12.82 -4.62 15.37
C LEU A 64 -14.20 -3.95 15.55
N THR A 65 -14.34 -3.01 16.49
CA THR A 65 -15.61 -2.34 16.79
C THR A 65 -15.58 -0.84 16.46
N HIS A 66 -16.68 -0.30 15.91
CA HIS A 66 -16.91 1.14 15.72
C HIS A 66 -18.29 1.52 16.28
N HIS A 67 -18.40 2.61 17.04
CA HIS A 67 -19.63 3.03 17.74
C HIS A 67 -20.34 1.93 18.55
N GLY A 68 -19.60 0.93 19.06
CA GLY A 68 -20.17 -0.16 19.86
C GLY A 68 -20.70 -1.35 19.04
N ALA A 69 -20.55 -1.35 17.71
CA ALA A 69 -20.88 -2.47 16.83
C ALA A 69 -19.62 -3.08 16.22
N ALA A 70 -19.62 -4.40 16.04
CA ALA A 70 -18.53 -5.10 15.34
C ALA A 70 -18.57 -4.73 13.85
N LEU A 71 -17.46 -4.23 13.30
CA LEU A 71 -17.38 -3.87 11.88
C LEU A 71 -17.56 -5.07 10.95
N SER A 72 -17.30 -6.29 11.42
CA SER A 72 -17.61 -7.53 10.68
C SER A 72 -19.11 -7.76 10.44
N THR A 73 -19.97 -7.02 11.14
CA THR A 73 -21.44 -7.14 11.02
C THR A 73 -22.07 -6.00 10.22
N LEU A 74 -21.31 -4.94 9.91
CA LEU A 74 -21.74 -3.94 8.94
C LEU A 74 -21.52 -4.52 7.55
N ASP A 75 -22.59 -4.57 6.76
CA ASP A 75 -22.48 -4.91 5.34
C ASP A 75 -21.84 -3.72 4.63
N ASP A 76 -20.69 -3.92 3.98
CA ASP A 76 -19.91 -2.88 3.29
C ASP A 76 -20.68 -2.22 2.12
N PHE A 77 -21.91 -2.68 1.84
CA PHE A 77 -22.77 -2.27 0.74
C PHE A 77 -24.02 -1.50 1.18
N GLU A 78 -24.28 -1.35 2.48
CA GLU A 78 -25.33 -0.43 2.95
C GLU A 78 -24.74 0.99 2.97
N ASP A 79 -24.47 1.50 1.77
CA ASP A 79 -24.36 2.93 1.54
C ASP A 79 -25.66 3.52 2.09
N GLU A 80 -25.58 4.14 3.27
CA GLU A 80 -26.53 5.16 3.71
C GLU A 80 -26.38 6.29 2.68
N ILE A 81 -27.01 6.10 1.51
CA ILE A 81 -27.39 7.19 0.64
C ILE A 81 -28.29 8.03 1.53
N ALA A 82 -27.70 9.04 2.14
CA ALA A 82 -28.44 10.19 2.60
C ALA A 82 -29.11 10.74 1.34
N GLU A 83 -30.33 10.25 1.07
CA GLU A 83 -31.29 10.92 0.22
C GLU A 83 -31.54 12.27 0.90
N ASP A 84 -30.71 13.26 0.55
CA ASP A 84 -30.96 14.65 0.83
C ASP A 84 -32.14 15.04 -0.07
N ASP A 85 -33.33 14.86 0.49
CA ASP A 85 -34.62 15.20 -0.08
C ASP A 85 -34.62 16.66 -0.60
N GLU A 86 -34.87 16.78 -1.90
CA GLU A 86 -35.84 17.69 -2.52
C GLU A 86 -35.74 19.20 -2.19
N ASP A 87 -35.27 20.01 -3.16
CA ASP A 87 -36.04 21.16 -3.67
C ASP A 87 -35.33 21.90 -4.83
N GLY A 88 -35.83 21.68 -6.05
CA GLY A 88 -35.39 22.37 -7.27
C GLY A 88 -36.48 22.41 -8.32
N ALA A 89 -37.66 22.93 -7.93
CA ALA A 89 -38.82 23.06 -8.79
C ALA A 89 -38.67 24.20 -9.83
N ALA A 90 -38.89 23.81 -11.09
CA ALA A 90 -39.52 24.53 -12.22
C ALA A 90 -38.87 25.79 -12.85
N GLU A 91 -38.92 25.78 -14.20
CA GLU A 91 -38.75 26.84 -15.22
C GLU A 91 -38.27 28.24 -14.84
#